data_AF-A0A3A4NH28-F1
#
_entry.id   AF-A0A3A4NH28-F1
#
_cell.length_a   1.000
_cell.length_b   1.000
_cell.length_c   1.000
_cell.angle_alpha   90.00
_cell.angle_beta   90.00
_cell.angle_gamma   90.00
#
_symmetry.space_group_name_H-M   'P 1'
#
loop_
_entity.id
_entity.type
_entity.pdbx_description
1 polymer ?
#
loop_
_entity_poly.entity_id
_entity_poly.type
_entity_poly.pdbx_seq_one_letter_code
_entity_poly.pdbx_strand_id
1 'polypeptide(L)'
;MEIPEINLRDVANILFLIAERPNMRNRPLPGDIDGDFDYWFDGGAVRGVTGTTSYEFIDGTEAMEGVLPWISLTIRFANGARVGVHQEHEKEAIDTELEL
;
A
#
# COMPACT_ATOMS: atom_id res chain seq x y z
N MET A 1 -3.82 16.14 21.98
CA MET A 1 -3.66 15.57 20.63
C MET A 1 -3.97 14.10 20.78
N GLU A 2 -5.13 13.65 20.31
CA GLU A 2 -5.50 12.23 20.34
C GLU A 2 -4.76 11.52 19.21
N ILE A 3 -4.14 10.38 19.52
CA ILE A 3 -3.54 9.52 18.49
C ILE A 3 -4.68 8.68 17.92
N PRO A 4 -5.00 8.80 16.62
CA PRO A 4 -6.06 8.01 16.03
C PRO A 4 -5.74 6.51 16.15
N GLU A 5 -6.67 5.75 16.71
CA GLU A 5 -6.54 4.31 16.87
C GLU A 5 -6.77 3.62 15.53
N ILE A 6 -5.84 2.74 15.14
CA ILE A 6 -5.98 1.82 14.00
C ILE A 6 -5.80 0.41 14.55
N ASN A 7 -6.73 -0.47 14.21
CA ASN A 7 -6.60 -1.88 14.57
C ASN A 7 -5.93 -2.66 13.42
N LEU A 8 -5.35 -3.81 13.76
CA LEU A 8 -4.65 -4.68 12.81
C LEU A 8 -5.56 -5.18 11.67
N ARG A 9 -6.87 -5.34 11.93
CA ARG A 9 -7.83 -5.82 10.94
C ARG A 9 -7.97 -4.82 9.79
N ASP A 10 -7.97 -3.52 10.10
CA ASP A 10 -8.06 -2.46 9.08
C ASP A 10 -6.81 -2.48 8.18
N VAL A 11 -5.62 -2.63 8.77
CA VAL A 11 -4.36 -2.78 8.02
C VAL A 11 -4.41 -4.03 7.12
N ALA A 12 -4.82 -5.17 7.66
CA ALA A 12 -4.90 -6.42 6.92
C ALA A 12 -5.91 -6.34 5.74
N ASN A 13 -7.03 -5.64 5.93
CA ASN A 13 -8.01 -5.42 4.87
C ASN A 13 -7.41 -4.60 3.71
N ILE A 14 -6.67 -3.54 4.01
CA ILE A 14 -6.01 -2.72 2.97
C ILE A 14 -4.96 -3.56 2.23
N LEU A 15 -4.14 -4.34 2.94
CA LEU A 15 -3.16 -5.24 2.33
C LEU A 15 -3.84 -6.27 1.41
N PHE A 16 -4.97 -6.83 1.82
CA PHE A 16 -5.75 -7.75 1.00
C PHE A 16 -6.27 -7.10 -0.28
N LEU A 17 -6.83 -5.88 -0.19
CA LEU A 17 -7.33 -5.17 -1.37
C LEU A 17 -6.22 -4.84 -2.37
N ILE A 18 -5.03 -4.47 -1.88
CA ILE A 18 -3.84 -4.22 -2.73
C ILE A 18 -3.39 -5.50 -3.42
N ALA A 19 -3.34 -6.62 -2.70
CA ALA A 19 -2.89 -7.90 -3.25
C ALA A 19 -3.86 -8.44 -4.31
N GLU A 20 -5.16 -8.50 -3.99
CA GLU A 20 -6.15 -9.20 -4.81
C GLU A 20 -6.81 -8.33 -5.88
N ARG A 21 -6.97 -7.01 -5.64
CA ARG A 21 -7.66 -6.05 -6.53
C ARG A 21 -8.93 -6.66 -7.16
N PRO A 22 -9.91 -7.06 -6.33
CA PRO A 22 -11.06 -7.84 -6.78
C PRO A 22 -11.83 -7.11 -7.89
N ASN A 23 -12.21 -7.86 -8.93
CA ASN A 23 -12.96 -7.33 -10.08
C ASN A 23 -12.29 -6.10 -10.72
N MET A 24 -10.97 -6.13 -10.94
CA MET A 24 -10.22 -5.04 -11.57
C MET A 24 -10.71 -4.71 -12.99
N ARG A 25 -10.81 -3.42 -13.29
CA ARG A 25 -11.40 -2.81 -14.51
C ARG A 25 -10.51 -1.68 -15.01
N ASN A 26 -10.53 -1.43 -16.31
CA ASN A 26 -9.86 -0.27 -16.94
C ASN A 26 -10.82 0.91 -17.19
N ARG A 27 -12.06 0.84 -16.68
CA ARG A 27 -13.07 1.90 -16.75
C ARG A 27 -13.88 1.91 -15.45
N PRO A 28 -14.27 3.09 -14.94
CA PRO A 28 -15.08 3.18 -13.74
C PRO A 28 -16.52 2.73 -13.98
N LEU A 29 -17.13 2.16 -12.95
CA LEU A 29 -18.56 1.95 -12.81
C LEU A 29 -19.22 3.09 -12.01
N PRO A 30 -20.54 3.27 -12.09
CA PRO A 30 -21.24 4.17 -11.18
C PRO A 30 -20.96 3.81 -9.71
N GLY A 31 -20.48 4.78 -8.94
CA GLY A 31 -20.11 4.61 -7.53
C GLY A 31 -18.63 4.29 -7.29
N ASP A 32 -17.84 4.09 -8.35
CA ASP A 32 -16.39 4.08 -8.23
C ASP A 32 -15.83 5.48 -7.93
N ILE A 33 -14.59 5.51 -7.44
CA ILE A 33 -13.87 6.76 -7.15
C ILE A 33 -13.63 7.52 -8.46
N ASP A 34 -14.02 8.80 -8.49
CA ASP A 34 -13.73 9.69 -9.61
C ASP A 34 -12.24 10.10 -9.59
N GLY A 35 -11.57 10.06 -10.75
CA GLY A 35 -10.19 10.53 -10.85
C GLY A 35 -9.44 9.99 -12.07
N ASP A 36 -8.17 10.41 -12.17
CA ASP A 36 -7.23 9.97 -13.19
C ASP A 36 -6.47 8.73 -12.70
N PHE A 37 -7.11 7.57 -12.84
CA PHE A 37 -6.58 6.26 -12.45
C PHE A 37 -6.36 5.38 -13.68
N ASP A 38 -5.41 4.45 -13.59
CA ASP A 38 -5.19 3.46 -14.63
C ASP A 38 -6.23 2.33 -14.55
N TYR A 39 -6.62 1.95 -13.32
CA TYR A 39 -7.59 0.89 -13.06
C TYR A 39 -8.46 1.16 -11.83
N TRP A 40 -9.64 0.54 -11.81
CA TRP A 40 -10.60 0.50 -10.71
C TRP A 40 -10.81 -0.93 -10.27
N PHE A 41 -11.11 -1.15 -9.00
CA PHE A 41 -11.44 -2.46 -8.44
C PHE A 41 -12.47 -2.28 -7.33
N ASP A 42 -13.07 -3.37 -6.87
CA ASP A 42 -14.05 -3.28 -5.80
C ASP A 42 -13.37 -2.84 -4.50
N GLY A 43 -13.67 -1.61 -4.07
CA GLY A 43 -13.09 -0.99 -2.88
C GLY A 43 -12.05 0.08 -3.16
N GLY A 44 -11.60 0.29 -4.41
CA GLY A 44 -10.63 1.33 -4.70
C GLY A 44 -10.25 1.53 -6.16
N ALA A 45 -9.28 2.40 -6.37
CA ALA A 45 -8.68 2.68 -7.66
C ALA A 45 -7.16 2.76 -7.53
N VAL A 46 -6.46 2.53 -8.64
CA VAL A 46 -5.00 2.44 -8.67
C VAL A 46 -4.42 3.21 -9.84
N ARG A 47 -3.30 3.87 -9.58
CA ARG A 47 -2.49 4.58 -10.56
C ARG A 47 -1.03 4.17 -10.41
N GLY A 48 -0.43 3.72 -11.51
CA GLY A 48 0.99 3.51 -11.64
C GLY A 48 1.73 4.83 -11.85
N VAL A 49 2.78 5.04 -11.07
CA VAL A 49 3.76 6.09 -11.28
C VAL A 49 5.13 5.41 -11.42
N THR A 50 6.06 5.96 -12.18
CA THR A 50 7.38 5.33 -12.38
C THR A 50 8.04 4.97 -11.03
N GLY A 51 8.14 3.67 -10.75
CA GLY A 51 8.75 3.13 -9.53
C GLY A 51 7.82 2.96 -8.32
N THR A 52 6.56 3.39 -8.40
CA THR A 52 5.59 3.29 -7.30
C THR A 52 4.16 3.09 -7.79
N THR A 53 3.35 2.36 -7.04
CA THR A 53 1.91 2.24 -7.28
C THR A 53 1.14 3.00 -6.20
N SER A 54 0.25 3.90 -6.59
CA SER A 54 -0.63 4.65 -5.68
C SER A 54 -2.04 4.08 -5.73
N TYR A 55 -2.64 3.92 -4.55
CA TYR A 55 -3.98 3.37 -4.36
C TYR A 55 -4.84 4.39 -3.60
N GLU A 56 -6.08 4.54 -4.01
CA GLU A 56 -7.12 5.28 -3.28
C GLU A 56 -8.30 4.34 -3.00
N PHE A 57 -8.81 4.36 -1.78
CA PHE A 57 -9.89 3.49 -1.33
C PHE A 57 -11.16 4.30 -1.05
N ILE A 58 -12.32 3.65 -1.18
CA ILE A 58 -13.64 4.30 -1.05
C ILE A 58 -13.91 4.90 0.33
N ASP A 59 -13.18 4.46 1.36
CA ASP A 59 -13.26 4.96 2.73
C ASP A 59 -12.39 6.21 2.96
N GLY A 60 -11.69 6.69 1.93
CA GLY A 60 -10.74 7.80 2.01
C GLY A 60 -9.33 7.40 2.47
N THR A 61 -9.06 6.10 2.63
CA THR A 61 -7.71 5.59 2.83
C THR A 61 -6.91 5.72 1.54
N GLU A 62 -5.62 5.99 1.66
CA GLU A 62 -4.67 6.01 0.55
C GLU A 62 -3.50 5.08 0.86
N ALA A 63 -2.92 4.46 -0.16
CA ALA A 63 -1.69 3.71 0.00
C ALA A 63 -0.69 3.97 -1.13
N MET A 64 0.59 3.88 -0.81
CA MET A 64 1.67 3.99 -1.79
C MET A 64 2.62 2.82 -1.61
N GLU A 65 2.75 2.01 -2.65
CA GLU A 65 3.60 0.84 -2.75
C GLU A 65 4.83 1.18 -3.60
N GLY A 66 6.02 0.88 -3.08
CA GLY A 66 7.28 0.85 -3.83
C GLY A 66 7.90 -0.54 -3.73
N VAL A 67 8.53 -0.99 -4.82
CA VAL A 67 9.09 -2.36 -4.91
C VAL A 67 10.60 -2.40 -5.13
N LEU A 68 11.30 -1.27 -5.05
CA LEU A 68 12.75 -1.19 -5.30
C LEU A 68 13.49 -0.46 -4.17
N PRO A 69 14.51 -1.08 -3.54
CA PRO A 69 15.02 -2.46 -3.74
C PRO A 69 14.19 -3.56 -3.03
N TRP A 70 13.22 -3.18 -2.20
CA TRP A 70 12.38 -4.09 -1.41
C TRP A 70 10.94 -3.56 -1.38
N ILE A 71 10.00 -4.39 -0.92
CA ILE A 71 8.61 -3.97 -0.75
C ILE A 71 8.53 -2.95 0.39
N SER A 72 7.98 -1.79 0.08
CA SER A 72 7.64 -0.74 1.04
C SER A 72 6.25 -0.22 0.74
N LEU A 73 5.39 -0.23 1.74
CA LEU A 73 4.02 0.27 1.66
C LEU A 73 3.80 1.31 2.75
N THR A 74 3.28 2.46 2.38
CA THR A 74 2.73 3.44 3.33
C THR A 74 1.23 3.51 3.17
N ILE A 75 0.49 3.34 4.25
CA ILE A 75 -0.98 3.46 4.31
C ILE A 75 -1.32 4.71 5.11
N ARG A 76 -2.16 5.60 4.57
CA ARG A 76 -2.74 6.76 5.25
C ARG A 76 -4.25 6.58 5.34
N PHE A 77 -4.74 6.33 6.55
CA PHE A 77 -6.18 6.18 6.80
C PHE A 77 -6.89 7.54 6.82
N ALA A 78 -8.20 7.53 6.55
CA ALA A 78 -9.03 8.75 6.54
C ALA A 78 -9.05 9.53 7.87
N ASN A 79 -8.82 8.84 8.99
CA ASN A 79 -8.68 9.46 10.32
C ASN A 79 -7.31 10.15 10.53
N GLY A 80 -6.43 10.15 9.52
CA GLY A 80 -5.10 10.75 9.57
C GLY A 80 -4.00 9.82 10.09
N ALA A 81 -4.33 8.61 10.59
CA ALA A 81 -3.34 7.64 11.02
C ALA A 81 -2.47 7.16 9.85
N ARG A 82 -1.23 6.81 10.16
CA ARG A 82 -0.25 6.31 9.17
C ARG A 82 0.37 5.01 9.63
N VAL A 83 0.41 4.03 8.74
CA VAL A 83 1.05 2.73 8.96
C VAL A 83 2.06 2.49 7.86
N GLY A 84 3.27 2.09 8.24
CA GLY A 84 4.30 1.62 7.33
C GLY A 84 4.40 0.10 7.40
N VAL A 85 4.51 -0.55 6.24
CA VAL A 85 4.83 -1.98 6.11
C VAL A 85 6.05 -2.07 5.22
N HIS A 86 7.14 -2.63 5.74
CA HIS A 86 8.38 -2.78 5.00
C HIS A 86 8.89 -4.20 5.13
N GLN A 87 9.46 -4.72 4.04
CA GLN A 87 10.21 -5.96 4.06
C GLN A 87 11.56 -5.70 4.72
N GLU A 88 11.89 -6.50 5.74
CA GLU A 88 13.23 -6.52 6.33
C GLU A 88 14.04 -7.68 5.73
N HIS A 89 15.31 -7.41 5.43
CA HIS A 89 16.31 -8.44 5.18
C HIS A 89 17.20 -8.53 6.41
N GLU A 90 17.31 -9.71 6.99
CA GLU A 90 18.32 -9.97 8.01
C GLU A 90 19.70 -9.75 7.37
N LYS A 91 20.52 -8.88 7.96
CA LYS A 91 21.93 -8.81 7.58
C LYS A 91 22.58 -10.10 8.05
N GLU A 92 22.94 -10.99 7.13
CA GLU A 92 23.98 -11.97 7.45
C GLU A 92 25.23 -11.19 7.85
N ALA A 93 25.70 -11.42 9.09
CA ALA A 93 26.98 -10.92 9.52
C ALA A 93 28.03 -11.54 8.60
N ILE A 94 28.66 -10.73 7.75
CA ILE A 94 29.89 -11.14 7.08
C ILE A 94 30.94 -11.19 8.19
N ASP A 95 31.14 -12.37 8.79
CA ASP A 95 32.32 -12.67 9.58
C ASP A 95 33.52 -12.46 8.66
N THR A 96 34.07 -11.25 8.74
CA THR A 96 35.32 -10.92 8.08
C THR A 96 36.42 -11.47 8.98
N GLU A 97 36.62 -12.80 8.96
CA GLU A 97 37.93 -13.37 9.21
C GLU A 97 38.84 -12.92 8.06
N LEU A 98 39.41 -11.73 8.19
CA LEU A 98 40.67 -11.42 7.53
C LEU A 98 41.77 -12.11 8.34
N GLU A 99 41.90 -13.43 8.14
CA GLU A 99 43.23 -14.03 8.17
C GLU A 99 43.96 -13.54 6.91
N LEU A 100 45.00 -12.73 7.11
CA LEU A 100 46.36 -12.86 6.55
C LEU A 100 47.22 -11.65 6.96
#